data_AF-A0A8D9M2P9-F1
#
_entry.id   AF-A0A8D9M2P9-F1
#
_cell.length_a   1.000
_cell.length_b   1.000
_cell.length_c   1.000
_cell.angle_alpha   90.00
_cell.angle_beta   90.00
_cell.angle_gamma   90.00
#
_symmetry.space_group_name_H-M   'P 1'
#
loop_
_entity.id
_entity.type
_entity.pdbx_description
1 polymer ?
#
loop_
_entity_poly.entity_id
_entity_poly.type
_entity_poly.pdbx_seq_one_letter_code
_entity_poly.pdbx_strand_id
1 'polypeptide(L)'
;MEVCSVYKCDFQIKLASVKLAMKYMKRVSAELEAIGGGGPEEEELIVQGVRFAFRVHQFAGGFDAETNLYIFKVIHKLVYIAFVLHSPSHVLPSSSI
;
A
#
# COMPACT_ATOMS: atom_id res chain seq x y z
N MET A 1 34.14 16.63 -9.33
CA MET A 1 34.20 15.23 -8.83
C MET A 1 33.26 15.00 -7.64
N GLU A 2 33.09 15.98 -6.74
CA GLU A 2 32.14 15.90 -5.60
C GLU A 2 30.67 15.77 -5.99
N VAL A 3 30.24 16.47 -7.05
CA VAL A 3 28.86 16.45 -7.55
C VAL A 3 28.40 15.02 -7.90
N CYS A 4 29.26 14.21 -8.54
CA CYS A 4 28.94 12.83 -8.90
C CYS A 4 28.83 11.90 -7.67
N SER A 5 29.59 12.21 -6.59
CA SER A 5 29.53 11.45 -5.33
C SER A 5 28.23 11.71 -4.57
N VAL A 6 27.76 12.97 -4.54
CA VAL A 6 26.48 13.35 -3.92
C VAL A 6 25.32 12.65 -4.62
N TYR A 7 25.25 12.73 -5.96
CA TYR A 7 24.21 12.02 -6.72
C TYR A 7 24.24 10.49 -6.52
N LYS A 8 25.41 9.90 -6.31
CA LYS A 8 25.55 8.46 -5.98
C LYS A 8 25.02 8.14 -4.58
N CYS A 9 25.22 9.03 -3.61
CA CYS A 9 24.71 8.88 -2.25
C CYS A 9 23.18 9.02 -2.22
N ASP A 10 22.64 10.02 -2.92
CA ASP A 10 21.20 10.26 -3.04
C ASP A 10 20.47 9.06 -3.66
N PHE A 11 21.07 8.44 -4.69
CA PHE A 11 20.56 7.21 -5.28
C PHE A 11 20.50 6.06 -4.27
N GLN A 12 21.57 5.82 -3.51
CA GLN A 12 21.61 4.73 -2.54
C GLN A 12 20.65 4.96 -1.35
N ILE A 13 20.53 6.20 -0.88
CA ILE A 13 19.58 6.56 0.18
C ILE A 13 18.15 6.33 -0.30
N LYS A 14 17.81 6.82 -1.50
CA LYS A 14 16.47 6.64 -2.09
C LYS A 14 16.14 5.14 -2.25
N LEU A 15 17.08 4.35 -2.76
CA LEU A 15 16.90 2.90 -2.89
C LEU A 15 16.69 2.20 -1.53
N ALA A 16 17.48 2.56 -0.51
CA ALA A 16 17.35 1.99 0.82
C ALA A 16 16.00 2.34 1.48
N SER A 17 15.57 3.59 1.38
CA SER A 17 14.26 4.06 1.89
C SER A 17 13.10 3.33 1.22
N VAL A 18 13.16 3.15 -0.09
CA VAL A 18 12.13 2.45 -0.86
C VAL A 18 12.07 0.96 -0.49
N LYS A 19 13.22 0.30 -0.35
CA LYS A 19 13.29 -1.10 0.13
C LYS A 19 12.72 -1.26 1.54
N LEU A 20 12.97 -0.30 2.42
CA LEU A 20 12.41 -0.29 3.76
C LEU A 20 10.89 -0.14 3.71
N ALA A 21 10.38 0.80 2.91
CA ALA A 21 8.95 1.00 2.72
C ALA A 21 8.25 -0.27 2.20
N MET A 22 8.86 -1.03 1.29
CA MET A 22 8.33 -2.32 0.84
C MET A 22 8.19 -3.33 1.99
N LYS A 23 9.15 -3.38 2.93
CA LYS A 23 9.04 -4.25 4.11
C LYS A 23 7.87 -3.84 5.01
N TYR A 24 7.65 -2.54 5.17
CA TYR A 24 6.48 -2.01 5.89
C TYR A 24 5.17 -2.40 5.20
N MET A 25 5.06 -2.26 3.87
CA MET A 25 3.86 -2.67 3.12
C MET A 25 3.54 -4.16 3.26
N LYS A 26 4.57 -5.02 3.29
CA LYS A 26 4.41 -6.45 3.56
C LYS A 26 3.83 -6.70 4.95
N ARG A 27 4.33 -5.97 5.95
CA ARG A 27 3.84 -6.08 7.32
C ARG A 27 2.38 -5.63 7.41
N VAL A 28 2.03 -4.46 6.85
CA VAL A 28 0.64 -3.98 6.80
C VAL A 28 -0.28 -5.04 6.18
N SER A 29 0.15 -5.70 5.11
CA SER A 29 -0.65 -6.78 4.50
C SER A 29 -0.83 -7.99 5.43
N ALA A 30 0.21 -8.39 6.17
CA ALA A 30 0.15 -9.51 7.10
C ALA A 30 -0.73 -9.20 8.33
N GLU A 31 -0.65 -7.98 8.86
CA GLU A 31 -1.51 -7.53 9.97
C GLU A 31 -2.98 -7.48 9.53
N LEU A 32 -3.26 -7.03 8.30
CA LEU A 32 -4.62 -7.07 7.73
C LEU A 32 -5.16 -8.49 7.59
N GLU A 33 -4.33 -9.43 7.16
CA GLU A 33 -4.71 -10.85 7.09
C GLU A 33 -4.91 -11.48 8.49
N ALA A 34 -4.21 -10.97 9.51
CA ALA A 34 -4.30 -11.46 10.89
C ALA A 34 -5.48 -10.87 11.69
N ILE A 35 -5.86 -9.62 11.44
CA ILE A 35 -6.95 -8.93 12.15
C ILE A 35 -8.31 -9.52 11.78
N GLY A 36 -8.43 -10.11 10.58
CA GLY A 36 -9.46 -11.08 10.22
C GLY A 36 -10.84 -10.79 10.80
N GLY A 37 -11.43 -9.62 10.51
CA GLY A 37 -12.74 -9.34 11.10
C GLY A 37 -13.30 -7.93 11.04
N GLY A 38 -13.21 -7.21 9.91
CA GLY A 38 -14.10 -6.10 9.54
C GLY A 38 -14.31 -5.00 10.58
N GLY A 39 -13.40 -4.90 11.55
CA GLY A 39 -13.51 -4.00 12.69
C GLY A 39 -12.92 -2.63 12.36
N PRO A 40 -13.19 -1.61 13.20
CA PRO A 40 -12.68 -0.26 12.98
C PRO A 40 -11.14 -0.21 12.90
N GLU A 41 -10.44 -1.11 13.60
CA GLU A 41 -8.98 -1.22 13.54
C GLU A 41 -8.49 -1.66 12.15
N GLU A 42 -9.21 -2.55 11.46
CA GLU A 42 -8.87 -2.99 10.09
C GLU A 42 -9.02 -1.83 9.11
N GLU A 43 -10.12 -1.08 9.21
CA GLU A 43 -10.40 0.08 8.35
C GLU A 43 -9.34 1.18 8.52
N GLU A 44 -8.97 1.52 9.75
CA GLU A 44 -7.91 2.48 10.04
C GLU A 44 -6.56 2.04 9.47
N LEU A 45 -6.21 0.76 9.61
CA LEU A 45 -4.98 0.19 9.04
C LEU A 45 -4.98 0.22 7.51
N ILE A 46 -6.11 -0.03 6.86
CA ILE A 46 -6.25 0.08 5.40
C ILE A 46 -6.03 1.53 4.97
N VAL A 47 -6.70 2.50 5.60
CA VAL A 47 -6.58 3.93 5.25
C VAL A 47 -5.15 4.43 5.44
N GLN A 48 -4.51 4.05 6.55
CA GLN A 48 -3.10 4.38 6.80
C GLN A 48 -2.17 3.70 5.79
N GLY A 49 -2.41 2.43 5.47
CA GLY A 49 -1.67 1.67 4.47
C GLY A 49 -1.74 2.31 3.08
N VAL A 50 -2.92 2.73 2.63
CA VAL A 50 -3.12 3.41 1.35
C VAL A 50 -2.38 4.75 1.31
N ARG A 51 -2.51 5.58 2.35
CA ARG A 51 -1.81 6.89 2.42
C ARG A 51 -0.30 6.73 2.41
N PHE A 52 0.21 5.75 3.16
CA PHE A 52 1.62 5.44 3.20
C PHE A 52 2.12 4.96 1.83
N ALA A 53 1.41 4.01 1.21
CA ALA A 53 1.76 3.51 -0.12
C ALA A 53 1.79 4.62 -1.18
N PHE A 54 0.82 5.54 -1.14
CA PHE A 54 0.80 6.70 -2.03
C PHE A 54 2.02 7.61 -1.82
N ARG A 55 2.40 7.89 -0.57
CA ARG A 55 3.60 8.68 -0.25
C ARG A 55 4.88 8.01 -0.78
N VAL A 56 4.99 6.68 -0.65
CA VAL A 56 6.13 5.92 -1.16
C VAL A 56 6.14 5.92 -2.70
N HIS A 57 4.97 5.85 -3.35
CA HIS A 57 4.86 5.97 -4.81
C HIS A 57 5.33 7.34 -5.31
N GLN A 58 4.85 8.43 -4.69
CA GLN A 58 5.28 9.79 -5.01
C GLN A 58 6.78 9.99 -4.74
N PHE A 59 7.30 9.39 -3.67
CA PHE A 59 8.73 9.42 -3.34
C PHE A 59 9.57 8.62 -4.34
N ALA A 60 9.11 7.44 -4.76
CA ALA A 60 9.78 6.61 -5.75
C ALA A 60 9.81 7.31 -7.11
N GLY A 61 8.69 7.88 -7.60
CA GLY A 61 8.66 8.79 -8.75
C GLY A 61 9.49 8.32 -9.95
N GLY A 62 9.18 7.13 -10.47
CA GLY A 62 9.88 6.55 -11.64
C GLY A 62 11.29 5.99 -11.38
N PHE A 63 11.76 5.96 -10.12
CA PHE A 63 13.11 5.55 -9.75
C PHE A 63 13.45 4.08 -10.00
N ASP A 64 12.51 3.17 -9.71
CA ASP A 64 12.72 1.73 -9.83
C ASP A 64 11.43 1.04 -10.30
N ALA A 65 11.49 0.39 -11.45
CA ALA A 65 10.31 -0.18 -12.12
C ALA A 65 9.71 -1.36 -11.34
N GLU A 66 10.54 -2.20 -10.71
CA GLU A 66 10.06 -3.31 -9.88
C GLU A 66 9.33 -2.80 -8.64
N THR A 67 9.90 -1.81 -7.95
CA THR A 67 9.26 -1.25 -6.76
C THR A 67 7.99 -0.51 -7.11
N ASN A 68 7.96 0.24 -8.20
CA ASN A 68 6.74 0.90 -8.68
C ASN A 68 5.63 -0.11 -8.96
N LEU A 69 5.94 -1.23 -9.60
CA LEU A 69 4.97 -2.29 -9.86
C LEU A 69 4.44 -2.92 -8.57
N TYR A 70 5.32 -3.20 -7.61
CA TYR A 70 4.92 -3.78 -6.33
C TYR A 70 4.04 -2.83 -5.52
N ILE A 71 4.44 -1.56 -5.40
CA ILE A 71 3.67 -0.54 -4.69
C ILE A 71 2.31 -0.34 -5.38
N PHE A 72 2.26 -0.28 -6.71
CA PHE A 72 1.01 -0.17 -7.45
C PHE A 72 0.08 -1.36 -7.17
N LYS A 73 0.62 -2.59 -7.16
CA LYS A 73 -0.15 -3.79 -6.78
C LYS A 73 -0.68 -3.71 -5.34
N VAL A 74 0.11 -3.22 -4.41
CA VAL A 74 -0.31 -3.09 -3.01
C VAL A 74 -1.36 -1.99 -2.86
N ILE A 75 -1.19 -0.84 -3.50
CA ILE A 75 -2.21 0.23 -3.54
C ILE A 75 -3.51 -0.33 -4.11
N HIS A 76 -3.45 -1.01 -5.25
CA HIS A 76 -4.63 -1.59 -5.88
C HIS A 76 -5.29 -2.66 -4.99
N LYS A 77 -4.51 -3.52 -4.31
CA LYS A 77 -5.02 -4.52 -3.35
C LYS A 77 -5.68 -3.84 -2.15
N LEU A 78 -5.06 -2.81 -1.58
CA LEU A 78 -5.60 -2.08 -0.42
C LEU A 78 -6.85 -1.27 -0.77
N VAL A 79 -6.88 -0.63 -1.94
CA VAL A 79 -8.07 0.08 -2.46
C VAL A 79 -9.18 -0.90 -2.78
N TYR A 80 -8.85 -2.06 -3.37
CA TYR A 80 -9.82 -3.13 -3.59
C TYR A 80 -10.39 -3.65 -2.27
N ILE A 81 -9.57 -3.89 -1.25
CA ILE A 81 -10.04 -4.32 0.08
C ILE A 81 -10.95 -3.24 0.69
N ALA A 82 -10.52 -1.96 0.66
CA ALA A 82 -11.30 -0.83 1.16
C ALA A 82 -12.67 -0.70 0.47
N PHE A 83 -12.74 -0.97 -0.84
CA PHE A 83 -13.94 -0.72 -1.65
C PHE A 83 -14.85 -1.95 -1.80
N VAL A 84 -14.27 -3.15 -1.94
CA VAL A 84 -14.98 -4.38 -2.32
C VAL A 84 -15.35 -5.24 -1.13
N LEU A 85 -14.50 -5.36 -0.10
CA LEU A 85 -14.85 -6.12 1.11
C LEU A 85 -15.76 -5.34 2.08
N HIS A 86 -15.86 -4.02 1.90
CA HIS A 86 -16.75 -3.14 2.66
C HIS A 86 -17.93 -2.58 1.85
N SER A 87 -18.25 -3.18 0.69
CA SER A 87 -19.56 -2.96 0.05
C SER A 87 -20.55 -3.99 0.59
N PRO A 88 -21.48 -3.65 1.51
CA PRO A 88 -22.55 -4.55 1.92
C PRO A 88 -23.60 -4.60 0.81
N SER A 89 -23.33 -5.35 -0.26
CA SER A 89 -24.38 -5.75 -1.21
C SER A 89 -25.03 -7.03 -0.70
N HIS A 90 -25.73 -6.94 0.43
CA HIS A 90 -26.71 -7.93 0.84
C HIS A 90 -28.06 -7.24 1.08
N VAL A 91 -28.79 -7.02 -0.01
CA VAL A 91 -30.26 -7.01 0.03
C VAL A 91 -30.73 -7.93 -1.08
N LEU A 92 -30.96 -9.20 -0.71
CA LEU A 92 -31.91 -10.04 -1.43
C LEU A 92 -33.28 -9.34 -1.35
N PRO A 93 -34.02 -9.17 -2.46
CA PRO A 93 -35.44 -8.91 -2.33
C PRO A 93 -36.10 -10.24 -1.96
N SER A 94 -36.22 -10.49 -0.66
CA SER A 94 -37.26 -11.38 -0.14
C SER A 94 -38.59 -10.64 -0.26
N SER A 95 -39.27 -10.84 -1.37
CA SER A 95 -40.72 -10.69 -1.43
C SER A 95 -41.26 -11.83 -2.27
N SER A 96 -41.53 -12.94 -1.58
CA SER A 96 -42.67 -13.78 -1.89
C SER A 96 -43.91 -12.88 -1.97
N ILE A 97 -44.49 -12.78 -3.16
CA ILE A 97 -45.93 -12.83 -3.49
C ILE A 97 -45.99 -13.18 -4.98
#